data_AF-W6TE66-F1
#
_entry.id   AF-W6TE66-F1
#
_cell.length_a   1.000
_cell.length_b   1.000
_cell.length_c   1.000
_cell.angle_alpha   90.00
_cell.angle_beta   90.00
_cell.angle_gamma   90.00
#
_symmetry.space_group_name_H-M   'P 1'
#
loop_
_entity.id
_entity.type
_entity.pdbx_description
1 polymer ?
#
loop_
_entity_poly.entity_id
_entity_poly.type
_entity_poly.pdbx_seq_one_letter_code
_entity_poly.pdbx_strand_id
1 'polypeptide(L)'
;MYPFRFVHIDSTEGPHKSEKCDLFVAIERAKKYVYVELHSKMSVNESSAFLKNLIAHCPFKITKILTDNGAQFTYELLAQHLRPKNKTHRL
;
A
#
# COMPACT_ATOMS: atom_id res chain seq x y z
N MET A 1 23.78 3.90 4.54
CA MET A 1 23.04 5.11 4.15
C MET A 1 22.16 4.74 2.97
N TYR A 2 20.82 4.87 3.07
CA TYR A 2 19.89 4.49 2.01
C TYR A 2 19.47 5.80 1.29
N PRO A 3 20.09 6.15 0.15
CA PRO A 3 19.87 7.45 -0.50
C PRO A 3 18.52 7.56 -1.22
N PHE A 4 17.75 6.47 -1.23
CA PHE A 4 16.49 6.37 -1.97
C PHE A 4 15.32 6.45 -0.98
N ARG A 5 14.25 7.12 -1.42
CA ARG A 5 13.04 7.41 -0.63
C ARG A 5 12.11 6.20 -0.70
N PHE A 6 12.47 5.15 0.03
CA PHE A 6 11.65 3.93 0.13
C PHE A 6 10.55 4.12 1.16
N VAL A 7 9.31 3.85 0.75
CA VAL A 7 8.19 3.77 1.68
C VAL A 7 7.80 2.31 1.84
N HIS A 8 7.72 1.86 3.08
CA HIS A 8 7.12 0.57 3.39
C HIS A 8 5.62 0.74 3.55
N ILE A 9 4.82 -0.01 2.81
CA ILE A 9 3.36 -0.03 2.91
C ILE A 9 2.95 -1.39 3.47
N ASP A 10 2.06 -1.34 4.44
CA ASP A 10 1.47 -2.52 5.08
C ASP A 10 -0.03 -2.28 5.30
N SER A 11 -0.79 -3.36 5.47
CA SER A 11 -2.20 -3.28 5.83
C SER A 11 -2.61 -4.40 6.77
N THR A 12 -3.35 -4.07 7.83
CA THR A 12 -3.86 -5.02 8.82
C THR A 12 -5.36 -4.85 9.05
N GLU A 13 -6.07 -5.96 9.28
CA GLU A 13 -7.49 -5.87 9.62
C GLU A 13 -7.60 -5.09 10.93
N GLY A 14 -8.52 -4.13 10.99
CA GLY A 14 -8.75 -3.36 12.20
C GLY A 14 -9.36 -4.24 13.30
N PRO A 15 -9.25 -3.83 14.58
CA PRO A 15 -9.90 -4.55 15.66
C PRO A 15 -11.41 -4.62 15.39
N HIS A 16 -12.00 -5.80 15.56
CA HIS A 16 -13.43 -6.06 15.32
C HIS A 16 -14.28 -5.14 16.20
N LYS A 17 -14.63 -3.97 15.66
CA LYS A 17 -15.59 -3.01 16.21
C LYS A 17 -16.87 -3.08 15.39
N SER A 18 -17.90 -2.36 15.83
CA SER A 18 -19.23 -2.29 15.21
C SER A 18 -19.22 -2.02 13.70
N GLU A 19 -18.13 -1.49 13.15
CA GLU A 19 -17.90 -1.32 11.71
C GLU A 19 -16.56 -1.97 11.34
N LYS A 20 -16.57 -2.84 10.32
CA LYS A 20 -15.35 -3.48 9.80
C LYS A 20 -14.55 -2.43 9.03
N CYS A 21 -13.40 -2.04 9.57
CA CYS A 21 -12.47 -1.13 8.92
C CYS A 21 -11.08 -1.76 8.92
N ASP A 22 -10.38 -1.64 7.80
CA ASP A 22 -9.03 -2.13 7.61
C ASP A 22 -8.05 -0.95 7.57
N LEU A 23 -6.88 -1.15 8.19
CA LEU A 23 -5.86 -0.13 8.35
C LEU A 23 -4.82 -0.25 7.24
N PHE A 24 -4.53 0.85 6.56
CA PHE A 24 -3.42 0.98 5.64
C PHE A 24 -2.37 1.92 6.24
N VAL A 25 -1.11 1.51 6.23
CA VAL A 25 0.00 2.25 6.85
C VAL A 25 1.16 2.38 5.87
N ALA A 26 1.74 3.58 5.81
CA ALA A 26 2.95 3.87 5.05
C ALA A 26 4.02 4.48 5.98
N ILE A 27 5.23 3.90 5.97
CA ILE A 27 6.34 4.32 6.82
C ILE A 27 7.60 4.58 5.98
N GLU A 28 8.16 5.79 6.10
CA GLU A 28 9.50 6.12 5.64
C GLU A 28 10.41 6.28 6.86
N ARG A 29 11.27 5.30 7.10
CA ARG A 29 12.05 5.21 8.35
C ARG A 29 13.10 6.31 8.50
N ALA A 30 13.72 6.78 7.42
CA ALA A 30 14.81 7.75 7.50
C ALA A 30 14.29 9.14 7.92
N LYS A 31 13.14 9.56 7.39
CA LYS A 31 12.47 10.82 7.79
C LYS A 31 11.50 10.66 8.95
N LYS A 32 11.35 9.45 9.50
CA LYS A 32 10.36 9.13 10.55
C LYS A 32 8.95 9.60 10.16
N TYR A 33 8.61 9.45 8.88
CA TYR A 33 7.31 9.85 8.34
C TYR A 33 6.37 8.65 8.38
N VAL A 34 5.16 8.87 8.87
CA VAL A 34 4.10 7.87 8.94
C VAL A 34 2.83 8.47 8.37
N TYR A 35 2.14 7.71 7.52
CA TYR A 35 0.84 8.07 6.96
C TYR A 35 -0.10 6.87 7.08
N VAL A 36 -1.35 7.13 7.43
CA VAL A 36 -2.33 6.10 7.80
C VAL A 36 -3.70 6.47 7.26
N GLU A 37 -4.41 5.49 6.69
CA GLU A 37 -5.83 5.61 6.33
C GLU A 37 -6.61 4.40 6.82
N LEU A 38 -7.89 4.63 7.12
CA LEU A 38 -8.87 3.58 7.38
C LEU A 38 -9.75 3.41 6.14
N HIS A 39 -9.87 2.18 5.68
CA HIS A 39 -10.72 1.82 4.55
C HIS A 39 -11.77 0.79 4.99
N SER A 40 -12.86 0.70 4.23
CA SER A 40 -13.93 -0.26 4.54
C SER A 40 -13.53 -1.73 4.37
N LYS A 41 -12.46 -2.00 3.59
CA LYS A 41 -11.93 -3.34 3.34
C LYS A 41 -10.53 -3.33 2.73
N MET A 42 -9.77 -4.41 2.88
CA MET A 42 -8.55 -4.68 2.12
C MET A 42 -8.89 -5.19 0.73
N SER A 43 -8.96 -4.27 -0.23
CA SER A 43 -9.11 -4.63 -1.65
C SER A 43 -8.10 -3.89 -2.51
N VAL A 44 -7.92 -4.36 -3.75
CA VAL A 44 -7.05 -3.71 -4.74
C VAL A 44 -7.48 -2.25 -4.98
N ASN A 45 -8.79 -1.97 -4.97
CA ASN A 45 -9.32 -0.62 -5.17
C ASN A 45 -8.96 0.32 -4.02
N GLU A 46 -9.19 -0.13 -2.77
CA GLU A 46 -8.84 0.65 -1.58
C GLU A 46 -7.32 0.84 -1.48
N SER A 47 -6.53 -0.17 -1.84
CA SER A 47 -5.07 -0.08 -1.91
C SER A 47 -4.58 0.94 -2.94
N SER A 48 -5.26 1.03 -4.10
CA SER A 48 -4.97 2.04 -5.12
C SER A 48 -5.34 3.45 -4.64
N ALA A 49 -6.47 3.59 -3.94
CA ALA A 49 -6.89 4.87 -3.37
C ALA A 49 -5.90 5.36 -2.31
N PHE A 50 -5.53 4.50 -1.35
CA PHE A 50 -4.50 4.76 -0.35
C PHE A 50 -3.20 5.24 -0.99
N LEU A 51 -2.74 4.54 -2.05
CA LEU A 51 -1.48 4.91 -2.69
C LEU A 51 -1.54 6.29 -3.37
N LYS A 52 -2.66 6.63 -4.01
CA LYS A 52 -2.87 7.96 -4.62
C LYS A 52 -2.87 9.06 -3.57
N ASN A 53 -3.59 8.84 -2.48
CA ASN A 53 -3.68 9.76 -1.35
C ASN A 53 -2.32 9.95 -0.67
N LEU A 54 -1.59 8.86 -0.42
CA LEU A 54 -0.22 8.89 0.08
C LEU A 54 0.69 9.72 -0.84
N ILE A 55 0.67 9.50 -2.16
CA ILE A 55 1.51 10.25 -3.11
C ILE A 55 1.18 11.74 -3.08
N ALA A 56 -0.10 12.09 -2.99
CA ALA A 56 -0.55 13.48 -2.92
C ALA A 56 -0.16 14.17 -1.60
N HIS A 57 -0.22 13.43 -0.48
CA HIS A 57 0.04 13.97 0.86
C HIS A 57 1.52 13.96 1.24
N CYS A 58 2.31 13.06 0.67
CA CYS A 58 3.71 12.90 1.03
C CYS A 58 4.51 14.16 0.66
N PRO A 59 5.22 14.81 1.61
CA PRO A 59 5.95 16.05 1.33
C PRO A 59 7.24 15.82 0.52
N PHE A 60 7.37 14.63 -0.07
CA PHE A 60 8.57 14.15 -0.68
C PHE A 60 8.22 13.11 -1.77
N LYS A 61 8.84 13.21 -2.95
CA LYS A 61 8.79 12.16 -4.00
C LYS A 61 9.14 10.75 -3.51
N ILE A 62 8.18 9.84 -3.55
CA ILE A 62 8.42 8.40 -3.31
C ILE A 62 9.15 7.82 -4.53
N THR A 63 10.27 7.12 -4.32
CA THR A 63 11.05 6.53 -5.42
C THR A 63 10.96 5.02 -5.49
N LYS A 64 10.61 4.37 -4.37
CA LYS A 64 10.31 2.94 -4.34
C LYS A 64 9.32 2.65 -3.22
N ILE A 65 8.45 1.70 -3.47
CA ILE A 65 7.51 1.18 -2.49
C ILE A 65 7.93 -0.26 -2.17
N LEU A 66 7.93 -0.59 -0.89
CA LEU A 66 8.12 -1.94 -0.40
C LEU A 66 6.80 -2.35 0.24
N THR A 67 6.05 -3.23 -0.40
CA THR A 67 4.88 -3.86 0.22
C THR A 67 5.30 -5.17 0.86
N ASP A 68 4.54 -5.65 1.82
CA ASP A 68 4.53 -7.07 2.10
C ASP A 68 3.86 -7.84 0.93
N ASN A 69 3.89 -9.17 0.95
CA ASN A 69 3.23 -10.00 -0.08
C ASN A 69 1.73 -10.17 0.19
N GLY A 70 1.08 -9.19 0.83
CA GLY A 70 -0.36 -9.20 1.01
C GLY A 70 -1.10 -9.33 -0.32
N ALA A 71 -2.23 -10.04 -0.31
CA ALA A 71 -3.05 -10.33 -1.49
C ALA A 71 -3.38 -9.11 -2.35
N GLN A 72 -3.55 -7.98 -1.69
CA GLN A 72 -3.89 -6.68 -2.23
C GLN A 72 -2.75 -6.01 -3.03
N PHE A 73 -1.51 -6.47 -2.85
CA PHE A 73 -0.31 -5.93 -3.52
C PHE A 73 0.39 -6.94 -4.44
N THR A 74 -0.13 -8.17 -4.57
CA THR A 74 0.48 -9.23 -5.40
C THR A 74 -0.48 -9.81 -6.44
N TYR A 75 0.05 -10.11 -7.62
CA TYR A 75 -0.66 -10.89 -8.64
C TYR A 75 -0.53 -12.41 -8.43
N GLU A 76 0.30 -12.85 -7.48
CA GLU A 76 0.53 -14.29 -7.24
C GLU A 76 -0.74 -15.00 -6.77
N LEU A 77 -1.65 -14.29 -6.10
CA LEU A 77 -2.92 -14.85 -5.65
C LEU A 77 -4.03 -14.75 -6.71
N LEU A 78 -3.79 -14.09 -7.85
CA LEU A 78 -4.74 -14.10 -8.96
C LEU A 78 -4.72 -15.44 -9.68
N ALA A 79 -5.89 -15.88 -10.16
CA ALA A 79 -6.01 -16.96 -11.13
C ALA A 79 -5.11 -16.67 -12.35
N GLN A 80 -4.50 -17.70 -12.93
CA GLN A 80 -3.46 -17.53 -13.96
C GLN A 80 -3.91 -16.66 -15.15
N HIS A 81 -5.17 -16.77 -15.56
CA HIS A 81 -5.73 -15.99 -16.67
C HIS A 81 -6.01 -14.51 -16.32
N LEU A 82 -6.02 -14.14 -15.04
CA LEU A 82 -6.17 -12.76 -14.55
C LEU A 82 -4.82 -12.09 -14.28
N ARG A 83 -3.72 -12.85 -14.28
CA ARG A 83 -2.38 -12.30 -14.07
C ARG A 83 -1.98 -11.48 -15.31
N PRO A 84 -1.53 -10.23 -15.15
CA PRO A 84 -1.09 -9.44 -16.28
C PRO A 84 0.19 -10.04 -16.89
N LYS A 85 0.28 -10.00 -18.23
CA LYS A 85 1.45 -10.49 -18.97
C LYS A 85 2.73 -9.69 -18.68
N ASN A 86 2.57 -8.40 -18.33
CA ASN A 86 3.66 -7.53 -17.87
C ASN A 86 3.49 -7.23 -16.37
N LYS A 87 4.56 -7.42 -15.58
CA LYS A 87 4.59 -7.16 -14.13
C LYS A 87 4.86 -5.69 -13.78
N THR A 88 4.84 -4.81 -14.76
CA THR A 88 5.08 -3.37 -14.56
C THR A 88 3.78 -2.68 -14.18
N HIS A 89 3.71 -2.19 -12.95
CA HIS A 89 2.61 -1.36 -12.49
C HIS A 89 2.87 0.09 -12.92
N ARG A 90 2.01 0.63 -13.79
CA ARG A 90 1.93 2.08 -14.03
C ARG A 90 0.78 2.61 -13.18
N LEU A 91 1.08 3.63 -12.37
CA LEU A 91 0.12 4.37 -11.56
C LEU A 91 -0.84 5.15 -12.44
#